data_AF-A0A7V4FYY4-F1
#
_entry.id   AF-A0A7V4FYY4-F1
#
_cell.length_a   1.000
_cell.length_b   1.000
_cell.length_c   1.000
_cell.angle_alpha   90.00
_cell.angle_beta   90.00
_cell.angle_gamma   90.00
#
_symmetry.space_group_name_H-M   'P 1'
#
loop_
_entity.id
_entity.type
_entity.pdbx_description
1 polymer ?
#
loop_
_entity_poly.entity_id
_entity_poly.type
_entity_poly.pdbx_seq_one_letter_code
_entity_poly.pdbx_strand_id
1 'polypeptide(L)' 'MAVAIESMTSDGFEVHSFETLMENLGTRCRNTCRLKSDTTGPTFYKYTEPTPLQQRAFSLLGQCSP' A
#
# COMPACT_ATOMS: atom_id res chain seq x y z
N MET A 1 -13.43 6.24 23.47
CA MET A 1 -12.26 5.35 23.44
C MET A 1 -12.78 3.93 23.30
N ALA A 2 -12.90 3.43 22.08
CA ALA A 2 -13.33 2.05 21.83
C ALA A 2 -12.09 1.16 21.93
N VAL A 3 -12.15 0.14 22.79
CA VAL A 3 -11.14 -0.92 22.82
C VAL A 3 -11.36 -1.75 21.57
N ALA A 4 -10.45 -1.67 20.60
CA ALA A 4 -10.35 -2.69 19.57
C ALA A 4 -9.93 -3.98 20.29
N ILE A 5 -10.85 -4.92 20.43
CA ILE A 5 -10.48 -6.32 20.65
C ILE A 5 -9.73 -6.69 19.37
N GLU A 6 -8.43 -7.01 19.44
CA GLU A 6 -7.59 -7.34 18.28
C GLU A 6 -8.15 -8.57 17.55
N SER A 7 -9.17 -8.36 16.73
CA SER A 7 -9.74 -9.37 15.86
C SER A 7 -8.75 -9.56 14.73
N MET A 8 -8.17 -10.76 14.65
CA MET A 8 -7.23 -11.15 13.62
C MET A 8 -7.92 -12.02 12.59
N THR A 9 -7.56 -11.82 11.33
CA THR A 9 -7.88 -12.76 10.25
C THR A 9 -7.12 -14.07 10.45
N SER A 10 -7.55 -15.15 9.78
CA SER A 10 -6.82 -16.43 9.77
C SER A 10 -5.39 -16.30 9.25
N ASP A 11 -5.14 -15.25 8.46
CA ASP A 11 -3.84 -14.96 7.84
C ASP A 11 -2.92 -14.11 8.74
N GLY A 12 -3.38 -13.76 9.94
CA GLY A 12 -2.58 -13.00 10.92
C GLY A 12 -2.56 -11.48 10.70
N PHE A 13 -3.49 -10.93 9.92
CA PHE A 13 -3.69 -9.48 9.79
C PHE A 13 -4.81 -8.99 10.70
N GLU A 14 -4.68 -7.75 11.20
CA GLU A 14 -5.77 -7.05 11.88
C GLU A 14 -6.99 -6.98 10.97
N VAL A 15 -8.18 -7.20 11.54
CA VAL A 15 -9.44 -7.07 10.80
C VAL A 15 -9.73 -5.59 10.56
N HIS A 16 -9.84 -5.23 9.29
CA HIS A 16 -10.22 -3.90 8.86
C HIS A 16 -11.69 -3.87 8.43
N SER A 17 -12.37 -2.75 8.70
CA SER A 17 -13.59 -2.43 7.96
C SER A 17 -13.21 -2.15 6.50
N PHE A 18 -14.17 -2.23 5.58
CA PHE A 18 -13.89 -1.92 4.17
C PHE A 18 -13.28 -0.52 4.00
N GLU A 19 -13.79 0.47 4.73
CA GLU A 19 -13.29 1.84 4.73
C GLU A 19 -11.81 1.93 5.16
N THR A 20 -11.45 1.38 6.33
CA THR A 20 -10.07 1.46 6.83
C THR A 20 -9.10 0.61 6.01
N LEU A 21 -9.59 -0.45 5.36
CA LEU A 21 -8.83 -1.19 4.37
C LEU A 21 -8.56 -0.32 3.14
N MET A 22 -9.57 0.36 2.59
CA MET A 22 -9.39 1.24 1.43
C MET A 22 -8.45 2.41 1.73
N GLU A 23 -8.52 3.00 2.93
CA GLU A 23 -7.56 4.02 3.38
C GLU A 23 -6.14 3.48 3.37
N ASN A 24 -5.91 2.27 3.91
CA ASN A 24 -4.61 1.60 3.88
C ASN A 24 -4.12 1.37 2.45
N LEU A 25 -4.96 0.82 1.57
CA LEU A 25 -4.59 0.54 0.17
C LEU A 25 -4.30 1.82 -0.62
N GLY A 26 -5.01 2.91 -0.32
CA GLY A 26 -4.85 4.21 -0.95
C GLY A 26 -3.51 4.89 -0.67
N THR A 27 -2.74 4.43 0.32
CA THR A 27 -1.41 5.00 0.63
C THR A 27 -0.30 4.60 -0.35
N ARG A 28 -0.55 3.67 -1.28
CA ARG A 28 0.39 3.34 -2.38
C ARG A 28 0.48 4.54 -3.34
N CYS A 29 1.70 5.03 -3.55
CA CYS A 29 1.95 6.21 -4.38
C CYS A 29 2.79 5.87 -5.61
N ARG A 30 2.47 6.51 -6.75
CA ARG A 30 3.33 6.59 -7.94
C ARG A 30 4.04 7.94 -7.95
N ASN A 31 5.31 7.94 -7.57
CA ASN A 31 6.13 9.14 -7.55
C ASN A 31 6.72 9.40 -8.95
N THR A 32 6.69 10.65 -9.39
CA THR A 32 7.45 11.12 -10.55
C THR A 32 8.76 11.71 -10.04
N CYS A 33 9.88 11.08 -10.40
CA CYS A 33 11.20 11.42 -9.90
C CYS A 33 12.07 12.01 -11.02
N ARG A 34 13.02 12.86 -10.63
CA ARG A 34 14.12 13.36 -11.47
C ARG A 34 15.42 13.27 -10.69
N LEU A 35 16.54 13.03 -11.38
CA LEU A 35 17.85 13.07 -10.76
C LEU A 35 18.18 14.48 -10.28
N LYS A 36 18.64 14.61 -9.04
CA LYS A 36 19.01 15.93 -8.48
C LYS A 36 20.17 16.58 -9.23
N SER A 37 21.08 15.77 -9.79
CA SER A 37 22.25 16.22 -10.55
C SER A 37 21.92 16.66 -11.98
N ASP A 38 20.73 16.34 -12.50
CA ASP A 38 20.31 16.69 -13.86
C ASP A 38 18.86 17.19 -13.84
N THR A 39 18.72 18.51 -13.68
CA THR A 39 17.43 19.18 -13.52
C THR A 39 16.66 19.32 -14.83
N THR A 40 17.34 19.16 -15.97
CA THR A 40 16.75 19.17 -17.32
C THR A 40 16.51 17.77 -17.88
N GLY A 41 17.05 16.75 -17.22
CA GLY A 41 16.96 15.36 -17.62
C GLY A 41 15.55 14.76 -17.54
N PRO A 42 15.39 13.54 -18.09
CA PRO A 42 14.12 12.84 -18.13
C PRO A 42 13.60 12.53 -16.72
N THR A 43 12.27 12.43 -16.60
CA THR A 43 11.63 11.92 -15.39
C THR A 43 11.39 10.43 -15.49
N PHE A 44 11.29 9.76 -14.35
CA PHE A 44 10.93 8.35 -14.26
C PHE A 44 9.92 8.12 -13.13
N TYR A 45 9.20 7.01 -13.20
CA TYR A 45 8.24 6.63 -12.17
C TYR A 45 8.88 5.72 -11.12
N LYS A 46 8.58 5.98 -9.85
CA LYS A 46 8.93 5.10 -8.74
C LYS A 46 7.70 4.87 -7.88
N TYR A 47 7.29 3.62 -7.75
CA TYR A 47 6.21 3.23 -6.85
C TYR A 47 6.75 3.03 -5.43
N THR A 48 5.95 3.33 -4.41
CA THR A 48 6.27 2.97 -3.02
C THR A 48 6.18 1.46 -2.83
N GLU A 49 6.99 0.87 -1.96
CA GLU A 49 6.88 -0.57 -1.67
C GLU A 49 5.58 -0.85 -0.93
N PRO A 50 4.86 -1.95 -1.27
CA PRO A 50 3.61 -2.29 -0.60
C PRO A 50 3.89 -2.87 0.79
N THR A 51 3.10 -2.46 1.78
CA THR A 51 3.12 -3.09 3.12
C THR A 51 2.65 -4.55 3.04
N PRO A 52 2.96 -5.42 4.03
CA PRO A 52 2.50 -6.80 4.02
C PRO A 52 0.98 -6.95 3.88
N LEU A 53 0.21 -6.06 4.53
CA LEU A 53 -1.25 -6.01 4.41
C LEU A 53 -1.67 -5.66 2.98
N GLN A 54 -1.05 -4.65 2.37
CA GLN A 54 -1.34 -4.27 0.98
C GLN A 54 -1.02 -5.40 0.00
N GLN A 55 0.12 -6.08 0.16
CA GLN A 55 0.48 -7.24 -0.66
C GLN A 55 -0.58 -8.33 -0.58
N ARG A 56 -1.03 -8.67 0.64
CA ARG A 56 -2.07 -9.67 0.84
C ARG A 56 -3.38 -9.27 0.18
N ALA A 57 -3.84 -8.04 0.42
CA ALA A 57 -5.08 -7.54 -0.15
C ALA A 57 -5.06 -7.51 -1.68
N PHE A 58 -3.97 -7.03 -2.30
CA PHE A 58 -3.84 -7.02 -3.76
C PHE A 58 -3.76 -8.44 -4.35
N SER A 59 -3.09 -9.37 -3.65
CA SER A 59 -3.09 -10.80 -4.03
C SER A 59 -4.50 -11.39 -4.04
N LEU A 60 -5.34 -11.08 -3.04
CA LEU A 60 -6.73 -11.52 -2.98
C LEU A 60 -7.60 -10.93 -4.10
N LEU A 61 -7.26 -9.73 -4.57
CA LEU A 61 -7.93 -9.07 -5.70
C LEU A 61 -7.43 -9.54 -7.07
N GLY A 62 -6.48 -10.50 -7.12
CA GLY A 62 -5.84 -10.94 -8.36
C GLY A 62 -4.90 -9.91 -8.97
N GLN A 63 -4.58 -8.84 -8.26
CA GLN A 63 -3.66 -7.78 -8.69
C GLN A 63 -2.27 -8.03 -8.11
N CYS A 64 -1.68 -9.17 -8.46
CA CYS A 64 -0.29 -9.48 -8.10
C CYS A 64 0.66 -8.57 -8.90
N SER A 65 0.88 -7.34 -8.44
CA SER A 65 1.96 -6.49 -8.94
C SER A 65 3.14 -6.54 -7.96
N PRO A 66 4.37 -6.77 -8.45
CA PRO A 66 5.58 -6.63 -7.65
C PRO A 66 5.76 -5.21 -7.10
#